data_AF-A0A7V0VY21-F1
#
_entry.id   AF-A0A7V0VY21-F1
#
_cell.length_a   1.000
_cell.length_b   1.000
_cell.length_c   1.000
_cell.angle_alpha   90.00
_cell.angle_beta   90.00
_cell.angle_gamma   90.00
#
_symmetry.space_group_name_H-M   'P 1'
#
loop_
_entity.id
_entity.type
_entity.pdbx_description
1 polymer ?
#
loop_
_entity_poly.entity_id
_entity_poly.type
_entity_poly.pdbx_seq_one_letter_code
_entity_poly.pdbx_strand_id
1 'polypeptide(L)'
;EPDTLVFISWFQGGEVFRSGCCYYRNKGRVFYFRPGHESYPTYYNENVMKIIANAVKWAKPNNGPQINFGNRQPLEKVTEA
;
A
#
# COMPACT_ATOMS: atom_id res chain seq x y z
N GLU A 1 9.99 -5.71 0.80
CA GLU A 1 10.01 -4.50 -0.06
C GLU A 1 8.57 -4.05 -0.32
N PRO A 2 8.28 -2.79 -0.75
CA PRO A 2 6.92 -2.42 -1.14
C PRO A 2 6.49 -3.11 -2.44
N ASP A 3 5.19 -3.37 -2.58
CA ASP A 3 4.64 -3.89 -3.83
C ASP A 3 4.73 -2.86 -4.96
N THR A 4 4.68 -1.57 -4.62
CA THR A 4 4.96 -0.49 -5.57
C THR A 4 5.64 0.68 -4.87
N LEU A 5 6.75 1.15 -5.43
CA LEU A 5 7.42 2.38 -5.03
C LEU A 5 6.97 3.52 -5.96
N VAL A 6 6.33 4.54 -5.40
CA VAL A 6 5.75 5.66 -6.16
C VAL A 6 6.61 6.92 -6.02
N PHE A 7 7.13 7.19 -4.83
CA PHE A 7 7.93 8.39 -4.57
C PHE A 7 9.24 8.07 -3.86
N ILE A 8 10.30 8.73 -4.30
CA ILE A 8 11.59 8.75 -3.64
C ILE A 8 11.88 10.19 -3.19
N SER A 9 12.40 10.35 -1.98
CA SER A 9 12.94 11.61 -1.47
C SER A 9 14.44 11.48 -1.30
N TRP A 10 15.18 12.55 -1.55
CA TRP A 10 16.60 12.65 -1.19
C TRP A 10 16.84 13.84 -0.27
N PHE A 11 17.90 13.77 0.52
CA PHE A 11 18.30 14.83 1.44
C PHE A 11 19.70 15.34 1.13
N GLN A 12 20.02 16.53 1.67
CA GLN A 12 21.29 17.21 1.50
C GLN A 12 22.38 16.45 2.30
N GLY A 13 22.90 15.40 1.69
CA GLY A 13 23.76 14.39 2.31
C GLY A 13 23.81 13.09 1.50
N GLY A 14 22.90 12.93 0.54
CA GLY A 14 22.85 11.77 -0.36
C GLY A 14 21.97 10.65 0.16
N GLU A 15 21.34 10.82 1.33
CA GLU A 15 20.39 9.85 1.86
C GLU A 15 19.13 9.82 1.00
N VAL A 16 18.73 8.62 0.62
CA VAL A 16 17.56 8.36 -0.23
C VAL A 16 16.54 7.54 0.54
N PHE A 17 15.29 8.00 0.54
CA PHE A 17 14.19 7.34 1.23
C PHE A 17 13.05 6.98 0.28
N ARG A 18 12.49 5.80 0.48
CA ARG A 18 11.25 5.35 -0.17
C ARG A 18 10.04 6.06 0.46
N SER A 19 9.78 7.27 0.00
CA SER A 19 8.83 8.22 0.62
C SER A 19 7.35 8.03 0.24
N GLY A 20 7.06 7.16 -0.73
CA GLY A 20 5.71 6.85 -1.18
C GLY A 20 5.62 5.40 -1.61
N CYS A 21 4.95 4.56 -0.82
CA CYS A 21 4.93 3.11 -1.02
C CYS A 21 3.51 2.56 -0.94
N CYS A 22 3.17 1.70 -1.88
CA CYS A 22 1.95 0.91 -1.86
C CYS A 22 2.24 -0.51 -1.37
N TYR A 23 1.36 -1.02 -0.53
CA TYR A 23 1.37 -2.40 -0.05
C TYR A 23 -0.02 -3.02 -0.17
N TYR A 24 -0.06 -4.32 -0.39
CA TYR A 24 -1.27 -5.14 -0.34
C TYR A 24 -1.22 -6.06 0.88
N ARG A 25 -2.33 -6.10 1.64
CA ARG A 25 -2.51 -7.01 2.77
C ARG A 25 -3.90 -7.61 2.67
N ASN A 26 -4.00 -8.85 2.18
CA ASN A 26 -5.27 -9.50 1.88
C ASN A 26 -6.10 -8.63 0.91
N LYS A 27 -7.33 -8.27 1.29
CA LYS A 27 -8.19 -7.33 0.55
C LYS A 27 -7.83 -5.86 0.80
N GLY A 28 -6.97 -5.59 1.78
CA GLY A 28 -6.55 -4.25 2.17
C GLY A 28 -5.45 -3.72 1.28
N ARG A 29 -5.48 -2.39 1.09
CA ARG A 29 -4.48 -1.60 0.40
C ARG A 29 -3.95 -0.55 1.36
N VAL A 30 -2.63 -0.45 1.49
CA VAL A 30 -1.97 0.49 2.40
C VAL A 30 -1.06 1.40 1.58
N PHE A 31 -1.19 2.71 1.80
CA PHE A 31 -0.30 3.70 1.21
C PHE A 31 0.48 4.40 2.32
N TYR A 32 1.81 4.27 2.30
CA TYR A 32 2.72 5.02 3.14
C TYR A 32 3.19 6.27 2.40
N PHE A 33 3.10 7.44 3.06
CA PHE A 33 3.55 8.71 2.52
C PHE A 33 4.27 9.53 3.59
N ARG A 34 5.53 9.89 3.33
CA ARG A 34 6.45 10.47 4.33
C ARG A 34 6.21 11.96 4.69
N PRO A 35 5.89 12.88 3.76
CA PRO A 35 5.79 14.31 4.10
C PRO A 35 4.72 14.58 5.18
N GLY A 36 5.08 15.37 6.21
CA GLY A 36 4.15 15.71 7.28
C GLY A 36 4.77 16.13 8.62
N HIS A 37 6.03 16.60 8.65
CA HIS A 37 6.65 17.07 9.90
C HIS A 37 5.92 18.34 10.38
N GLU A 38 5.55 18.35 11.65
CA GLU A 38 4.62 19.28 12.27
C GLU A 38 5.09 20.74 12.27
N SER A 39 6.42 20.97 12.26
CA SER A 39 6.99 22.32 12.18
C SER A 39 6.80 23.01 10.82
N TYR A 40 6.35 22.28 9.79
CA TYR A 40 6.17 22.81 8.45
C TYR A 40 4.71 22.70 8.00
N PRO A 41 4.18 23.69 7.25
CA PRO A 41 2.81 23.67 6.74
C PRO A 41 2.63 22.69 5.56
N THR A 42 3.14 21.46 5.68
CA THR A 42 3.21 20.45 4.63
C THR A 42 1.82 20.13 4.05
N TYR A 43 0.80 20.05 4.90
CA TYR A 43 -0.57 19.76 4.49
C TYR A 43 -1.33 20.95 3.87
N TYR A 44 -0.74 22.16 3.86
CA TYR A 44 -1.27 23.29 3.08
C TYR A 44 -0.81 23.27 1.62
N ASN A 45 0.17 22.41 1.28
CA ASN A 45 0.58 22.24 -0.11
C ASN A 45 -0.48 21.45 -0.88
N GLU A 46 -1.03 22.06 -1.93
CA GLU A 46 -2.08 21.46 -2.76
C GLU A 46 -1.67 20.11 -3.38
N ASN A 47 -0.40 19.94 -3.74
CA ASN A 47 0.09 18.69 -4.29
C ASN A 47 0.13 17.57 -3.25
N VAL A 48 0.50 17.90 -2.00
CA VAL A 48 0.44 16.95 -0.88
C VAL A 48 -0.99 16.49 -0.65
N MET A 49 -1.94 17.43 -0.60
CA MET A 49 -3.36 17.11 -0.42
C MET A 49 -3.93 16.30 -1.60
N LYS A 50 -3.52 16.62 -2.82
CA LYS A 50 -3.90 15.86 -4.02
C LYS A 50 -3.37 14.42 -3.98
N ILE A 51 -2.13 14.21 -3.53
CA ILE A 51 -1.56 12.86 -3.35
C ILE A 51 -2.37 12.08 -2.31
N ILE A 52 -2.68 12.69 -1.16
CA ILE A 52 -3.49 12.04 -0.12
C ILE A 52 -4.89 11.69 -0.64
N ALA A 53 -5.56 12.61 -1.34
CA ALA A 53 -6.87 12.36 -1.93
C ALA A 53 -6.84 11.20 -2.94
N ASN A 54 -5.82 11.15 -3.79
CA ASN A 54 -5.61 10.05 -4.73
C ASN A 54 -5.33 8.72 -4.01
N ALA A 55 -4.53 8.76 -2.95
CA ALA A 55 -4.22 7.60 -2.13
C ALA A 55 -5.47 7.05 -1.43
N VAL A 56 -6.35 7.90 -0.91
CA VAL A 56 -7.65 7.50 -0.34
C VAL A 56 -8.52 6.84 -1.40
N LYS A 57 -8.65 7.46 -2.58
CA LYS A 57 -9.42 6.87 -3.70
C LYS A 57 -8.85 5.53 -4.12
N TRP A 58 -7.52 5.41 -4.18
CA TRP A 58 -6.83 4.15 -4.46
C TRP A 58 -7.05 3.13 -3.35
N ALA A 59 -6.99 3.49 -2.07
CA ALA A 59 -7.13 2.58 -0.94
C ALA A 59 -8.57 2.13 -0.66
N LYS A 60 -9.58 2.76 -1.29
CA LYS A 60 -11.00 2.40 -1.20
C LYS A 60 -11.18 0.86 -1.29
N PRO A 61 -11.97 0.21 -0.43
CA PRO A 61 -12.24 -1.23 -0.55
C PRO A 61 -12.75 -1.63 -1.94
N ASN A 62 -12.27 -2.77 -2.45
CA ASN A 62 -12.71 -3.37 -3.70
C ASN A 62 -13.02 -4.86 -3.51
N ASN A 63 -13.52 -5.52 -4.56
CA ASN A 63 -13.65 -6.99 -4.60
C ASN A 63 -12.26 -7.65 -4.77
N GLY A 64 -11.37 -7.38 -3.82
CA GLY A 64 -10.07 -8.04 -3.71
C GLY A 64 -10.22 -9.56 -3.58
N PRO A 65 -9.10 -10.30 -3.57
CA PRO A 65 -9.11 -11.75 -3.66
C PRO A 65 -10.04 -12.40 -2.63
N GLN A 66 -10.79 -13.43 -3.06
CA GLN A 66 -11.54 -14.26 -2.13
C GLN A 66 -10.55 -15.12 -1.35
N ILE A 67 -10.57 -14.97 -0.02
CA ILE A 67 -9.72 -15.72 0.87
C ILE A 67 -10.63 -16.64 1.67
N ASN A 68 -10.59 -17.94 1.36
CA ASN A 68 -11.34 -18.93 2.13
C ASN A 68 -10.34 -19.80 2.91
N PHE A 69 -10.45 -19.75 4.23
CA PHE A 69 -9.66 -20.56 5.16
C PHE A 69 -10.39 -21.86 5.50
N GLY A 70 -9.69 -22.80 6.13
CA GLY A 70 -10.28 -24.02 6.70
C GLY A 70 -9.86 -25.31 5.99
N ASN A 71 -10.25 -26.45 6.58
CA ASN A 71 -10.06 -27.76 6.00
C ASN A 71 -10.97 -27.91 4.77
N ARG A 72 -10.40 -28.27 3.62
CA ARG A 72 -11.15 -28.54 2.39
C ARG A 72 -10.90 -29.97 1.95
N GLN A 73 -11.97 -30.59 1.47
CA GLN A 73 -11.87 -31.88 0.81
C GLN A 73 -11.06 -31.76 -0.49
N PRO A 74 -10.33 -32.81 -0.88
CA PRO A 74 -9.66 -32.87 -2.17
C PRO A 74 -10.62 -32.54 -3.31
N LEU A 75 -10.16 -31.75 -4.27
CA LEU A 75 -10.96 -31.43 -5.48
C LEU A 75 -11.05 -32.63 -6.43
N GLU A 76 -10.13 -33.58 -6.30
CA GLU A 76 -10.06 -34.79 -7.10
C GLU A 76 -10.30 -36.03 -6.23
N LYS A 77 -10.68 -37.13 -6.88
CA LYS A 77 -10.83 -38.41 -6.19
C LYS A 77 -9.46 -38.93 -5.78
N VAL A 78 -9.25 -39.09 -4.48
CA VAL A 78 -8.08 -39.80 -3.96
C VAL A 78 -8.37 -41.29 -4.11
N THR A 79 -7.74 -41.95 -5.08
CA THR A 79 -7.71 -43.42 -5.17
C THR A 79 -6.71 -43.95 -4.17
N GLU A 80 -7.13 -44.91 -3.34
CA GLU A 80 -6.24 -45.65 -2.45
C GLU A 80 -5.26 -46.51 -3.28
N ALA A 81 -4.04 -46.67 -2.76
CA ALA A 81 -2.95 -47.41 -3.40
C ALA A 81 -3.09 -48.93 -3.21
#